data_AF-A0A1Y5D6B9-F1
#
_entry.id   AF-A0A1Y5D6B9-F1
#
_cell.length_a   1.000
_cell.length_b   1.000
_cell.length_c   1.000
_cell.angle_alpha   90.00
_cell.angle_beta   90.00
_cell.angle_gamma   90.00
#
_symmetry.space_group_name_H-M   'P 1'
#
loop_
_entity.id
_entity.type
_entity.pdbx_description
1 polymer ?
#
loop_
_entity_poly.entity_id
_entity_poly.type
_entity_poly.pdbx_seq_one_letter_code
_entity_poly.pdbx_strand_id
1 'polypeptide(L)' 'LQAYRFLIDSRDNATQERLSDLDDPFSVFRCHGIMNCVSVCPKGLNPTKAIGSIRTMLLQRAT' A
#
# COMPACT_ATOMS: atom_id res chain seq x y z
N LEU A 1 5.49 -1.76 -0.15
CA LEU A 1 6.20 -0.88 0.82
C LEU A 1 6.64 0.43 0.18
N GLN A 2 7.28 0.43 -0.99
CA GLN A 2 7.78 1.69 -1.59
C GLN A 2 6.68 2.70 -1.92
N ALA A 3 5.56 2.28 -2.50
CA ALA A 3 4.43 3.18 -2.72
C ALA A 3 3.93 3.79 -1.39
N TYR A 4 3.70 2.93 -0.38
CA TYR A 4 3.28 3.39 0.95
C TYR A 4 4.25 4.39 1.56
N ARG A 5 5.57 4.24 1.36
CA ARG A 5 6.59 5.19 1.84
C ARG A 5 6.30 6.60 1.38
N PHE A 6 6.01 6.80 0.10
CA PHE A 6 5.71 8.11 -0.45
C PHE A 6 4.33 8.60 -0.06
N LEU A 7 3.34 7.71 0.03
CA LEU A 7 1.97 8.07 0.43
C LEU A 7 1.86 8.64 1.85
N ILE A 8 2.77 8.26 2.76
CA ILE A 8 2.82 8.80 4.14
C ILE A 8 3.89 9.87 4.34
N ASP A 9 4.71 10.15 3.33
CA ASP A 9 5.77 11.15 3.44
C ASP A 9 5.14 12.53 3.33
N SER A 10 5.16 13.31 4.43
CA SER A 10 4.55 14.65 4.46
C SER A 10 5.21 15.65 3.50
N ARG A 11 6.35 15.29 2.90
CA ARG A 11 7.05 16.09 1.89
C ARG A 11 6.59 15.78 0.46
N ASP A 12 5.90 14.66 0.24
CA ASP A 12 5.39 14.25 -1.08
C ASP A 12 4.02 14.89 -1.33
N ASN A 13 3.89 15.59 -2.46
CA ASN A 13 2.65 16.27 -2.86
C ASN A 13 1.88 15.50 -3.93
N ALA A 14 2.33 14.29 -4.31
CA ALA A 14 1.78 13.51 -5.42
C ALA A 14 0.89 12.34 -4.93
N THR A 15 0.30 12.46 -3.73
CA THR A 15 -0.49 11.38 -3.11
C THR A 15 -1.64 10.90 -4.00
N GLN A 16 -2.38 11.81 -4.63
CA GLN A 16 -3.56 11.46 -5.43
C GLN A 16 -3.19 10.71 -6.71
N GLU A 17 -2.15 11.16 -7.41
CA GLU A 17 -1.59 10.51 -8.59
C GLU A 17 -1.15 9.08 -8.25
N ARG A 18 -0.35 8.93 -7.19
CA ARG A 18 0.14 7.62 -6.73
C ARG A 18 -0.96 6.67 -6.29
N LEU A 19 -2.04 7.18 -5.68
CA LEU A 19 -3.20 6.35 -5.35
C LEU A 19 -3.94 5.91 -6.62
N SER A 20 -4.05 6.80 -7.63
CA SER A 20 -4.67 6.47 -8.92
C SER A 20 -3.94 5.33 -9.62
N ASP A 21 -2.61 5.28 -9.55
CA ASP A 21 -1.80 4.20 -10.13
C ASP A 21 -2.02 2.83 -9.47
N LEU A 22 -2.65 2.80 -8.29
CA LEU A 22 -2.90 1.58 -7.52
C LEU A 22 -4.38 1.20 -7.46
N ASP A 23 -5.24 2.01 -8.08
CA ASP A 23 -6.70 1.88 -8.05
C ASP A 23 -7.20 0.94 -9.15
N ASP A 24 -6.69 -0.29 -9.16
CA ASP A 24 -7.13 -1.35 -10.06
C ASP A 24 -7.27 -2.71 -9.33
N PRO A 25 -8.07 -3.65 -9.86
CA PRO A 25 -8.32 -4.94 -9.20
C PRO A 25 -7.07 -5.81 -8.98
N PHE A 26 -6.02 -5.63 -9.78
CA PHE A 26 -4.81 -6.46 -9.77
C PHE A 26 -3.66 -5.89 -8.94
N SER A 27 -3.70 -4.60 -8.60
CA SER A 27 -2.72 -3.94 -7.71
C SER A 27 -2.91 -4.37 -6.26
N VAL A 28 -3.26 -3.44 -5.35
CA VAL A 28 -3.29 -3.71 -3.91
C VAL A 28 -4.44 -4.63 -3.49
N PHE A 29 -5.47 -4.76 -4.31
CA PHE A 29 -6.63 -5.60 -4.04
C PHE A 29 -6.38 -7.10 -4.26
N ARG A 30 -5.35 -7.47 -5.05
CA ARG A 30 -4.95 -8.87 -5.25
C ARG A 30 -4.25 -9.50 -4.04
N CYS A 31 -3.91 -8.71 -3.02
CA CYS A 31 -3.36 -9.25 -1.79
C CYS A 31 -4.44 -9.99 -0.98
N HIS A 32 -4.30 -11.31 -0.87
CA HIS A 32 -5.19 -12.19 -0.11
C HIS A 32 -4.81 -12.35 1.37
N GLY A 33 -3.85 -11.58 1.89
CA GLY A 33 -3.46 -11.66 3.30
C GLY A 33 -2.73 -12.95 3.70
N ILE A 34 -2.03 -13.60 2.77
CA ILE A 34 -1.28 -14.86 3.01
C ILE A 34 -0.07 -14.67 3.94
N MET A 35 0.42 -13.43 4.12
CA MET A 35 1.53 -13.06 5.02
C MET A 35 2.92 -13.63 4.70
N ASN A 36 3.11 -14.41 3.63
CA ASN A 36 4.43 -14.92 3.24
C ASN A 36 5.50 -13.81 3.13
N CYS A 37 5.13 -12.64 2.61
CA CYS A 37 6.02 -11.50 2.46
C CYS A 37 6.56 -10.93 3.78
N VAL A 38 5.83 -11.08 4.89
CA VAL A 38 6.30 -10.68 6.23
C VAL A 38 7.27 -11.73 6.77
N SER A 39 6.91 -13.01 6.67
CA SER A 39 7.71 -14.13 7.19
C SER A 39 9.11 -14.21 6.57
N VAL A 40 9.22 -13.97 5.27
CA VAL A 40 10.50 -14.11 4.55
C VAL A 40 11.34 -12.84 4.50
N CYS A 41 10.87 -11.71 5.02
CA CYS A 41 11.57 -10.45 4.83
C CYS A 41 12.87 -10.42 5.65
N PRO A 42 14.07 -10.39 5.01
CA PRO A 42 15.34 -10.41 5.74
C PRO A 42 15.62 -9.11 6.51
N LYS A 43 14.81 -8.06 6.26
CA LYS A 43 14.88 -6.77 6.93
C LYS A 43 13.86 -6.61 8.06
N GLY A 44 13.07 -7.64 8.36
CA GLY A 44 12.02 -7.59 9.39
C GLY A 44 10.91 -6.57 9.10
N LEU A 45 10.70 -6.19 7.84
CA LEU A 45 9.64 -5.25 7.47
C LEU A 45 8.29 -5.98 7.43
N ASN A 46 7.21 -5.20 7.51
CA ASN A 46 5.85 -5.72 7.40
C ASN A 46 5.14 -5.19 6.12
N PRO A 47 5.33 -5.83 4.95
CA PRO A 47 4.67 -5.42 3.72
C PRO A 47 3.15 -5.50 3.79
N THR A 48 2.58 -6.48 4.49
CA THR A 48 1.13 -6.65 4.56
C THR A 48 0.46 -5.48 5.29
N LYS A 49 1.06 -4.97 6.37
CA LYS A 49 0.59 -3.77 7.06
C LYS A 49 0.53 -2.58 6.11
N ALA A 50 1.60 -2.36 5.32
CA ALA A 50 1.64 -1.29 4.34
C ALA A 50 0.57 -1.43 3.25
N ILE A 51 0.35 -2.64 2.73
CA ILE A 51 -0.72 -2.92 1.75
C ILE A 51 -2.10 -2.62 2.34
N GLY A 52 -2.35 -3.02 3.59
CA GLY A 52 -3.60 -2.73 4.29
C GLY A 52 -3.86 -1.23 4.44
N SER A 53 -2.84 -0.45 4.83
CA SER A 53 -2.97 1.00 4.94
C SER A 53 -3.28 1.67 3.60
N ILE A 54 -2.65 1.23 2.49
CA ILE A 54 -2.98 1.75 1.15
C ILE A 54 -4.42 1.42 0.78
N ARG A 55 -4.89 0.19 1.06
CA ARG A 55 -6.28 -0.20 0.81
C ARG A 55 -7.26 0.68 1.57
N THR A 56 -6.98 0.98 2.84
CA THR A 56 -7.80 1.91 3.62
C THR A 56 -7.83 3.31 3.00
N MET A 57 -6.69 3.83 2.53
CA MET A 57 -6.63 5.13 1.85
C MET A 57 -7.47 5.15 0.56
N LEU A 58 -7.42 4.09 -0.25
CA LEU A 58 -8.25 3.97 -1.46
C LEU A 58 -9.75 3.90 -1.12
N LEU A 59 -10.14 3.14 -0.10
CA LEU A 59 -11.53 3.05 0.34
C LEU A 59 -12.04 4.40 0.88
N GLN A 60 -11.21 5.13 1.63
CA GLN A 60 -11.54 6.48 2.13
C GLN A 60 -11.71 7.50 1.01
N ARG A 61 -10.95 7.35 -0.10
CA ARG A 61 -11.08 8.21 -1.28
C ARG A 61 -12.36 7.93 -2.07
N ALA A 62 -12.87 6.70 -2.03
CA ALA A 62 -14.07 6.29 -2.74
C ALA A 62 -15.38 6.66 -2.02
N THR A 63 -15.30 7.21 -0.80
CA THR A 63 -16.44 7.70 0.01
C THR A 63 -16.52 9.21 -0.04
#